data_AF-A0A329MIU7-F1
#
_entry.id   AF-A0A329MIU7-F1
#
_cell.length_a   1.000
_cell.length_b   1.000
_cell.length_c   1.000
_cell.angle_alpha   90.00
_cell.angle_beta   90.00
_cell.angle_gamma   90.00
#
_symmetry.space_group_name_H-M   'P 1'
#
loop_
_entity.id
_entity.type
_entity.pdbx_description
1 polymer ?
#
loop_
_entity_poly.entity_id
_entity_poly.type
_entity_poly.pdbx_seq_one_letter_code
_entity_poly.pdbx_strand_id
1 'polypeptide(L)'
;MLGAMVGGVNPWQIVADKLDGLIPSQPPWRWQPIGYPAAVFPMTPSVQNARKQIIAALGGPAFPDYQAPVYDSGPFSLAGYSQGALATDIVWVNDILAEDGVLHHRLPDCYAVVNFGDPMRTPGISNGNTYQGIPVPGTQDGEVTGGIAGAQDLTEEQTNYPNPLGKPTVMSFNLPGDLYGSAPVGPHPQTDEAGPGKIGTAIYDFVESGSIVDFLKIPVSWFRLISAFEEGWNAASFFAAGTNAAHWQYANQGCVAAAASYLLDIANALGVAA
;
A
#
# COMPACT_ATOMS: atom_id res chain seq x y z
N MET A 1 -3.20 8.49 -1.46
CA MET A 1 -2.44 9.45 -0.63
C MET A 1 -1.25 9.93 -1.44
N LEU A 2 -0.98 11.23 -1.46
CA LEU A 2 0.21 11.78 -2.11
C LEU A 2 0.86 12.73 -1.09
N GLY A 3 1.89 12.24 -0.39
CA GLY A 3 2.66 13.01 0.60
C GLY A 3 3.89 13.65 -0.06
N ALA A 4 4.16 14.90 0.30
CA ALA A 4 5.33 15.65 -0.18
C ALA A 4 6.53 15.40 0.73
N MET A 5 7.71 15.18 0.13
CA MET A 5 8.97 15.24 0.87
C MET A 5 9.16 16.65 1.43
N VAL A 6 9.41 16.75 2.74
CA VAL A 6 9.81 18.02 3.37
C VAL A 6 11.10 18.50 2.70
N GLY A 7 11.00 19.54 1.87
CA GLY A 7 12.14 20.26 1.27
C GLY A 7 12.53 19.90 -0.17
N GLY A 8 11.82 19.00 -0.85
CA GLY A 8 12.07 18.63 -2.26
C GLY A 8 10.82 18.71 -3.14
N VAL A 9 11.01 18.73 -4.47
CA VAL A 9 9.91 18.59 -5.45
C VAL A 9 9.09 17.36 -5.07
N ASN A 10 7.80 17.51 -4.82
CA ASN A 10 6.91 16.38 -4.56
C ASN A 10 6.91 15.47 -5.80
N PRO A 11 7.55 14.28 -5.77
CA PRO A 11 7.65 13.44 -6.96
C PRO A 11 6.27 12.91 -7.38
N TRP A 12 5.29 12.96 -6.47
CA TRP A 12 3.91 12.56 -6.70
C TRP A 12 3.03 13.67 -7.28
N GLN A 13 3.55 14.91 -7.35
CA GLN A 13 2.88 16.00 -8.05
C GLN A 13 2.70 15.67 -9.52
N ILE A 14 3.68 14.99 -10.15
CA ILE A 14 3.60 14.54 -11.55
C ILE A 14 2.43 13.56 -11.77
N VAL A 15 2.10 12.75 -10.76
CA VAL A 15 0.94 11.83 -10.83
C VAL A 15 -0.36 12.60 -10.61
N ALA A 16 -0.40 13.52 -9.64
CA ALA A 16 -1.54 14.40 -9.40
C ALA A 16 -1.87 15.28 -10.63
N ASP A 17 -0.86 15.86 -11.26
CA ASP A 17 -0.99 16.71 -12.45
C ASP A 17 -1.52 15.93 -13.66
N LYS A 18 -1.19 14.63 -13.76
CA LYS A 18 -1.75 13.74 -14.80
C LYS A 18 -3.21 13.34 -14.55
N LEU A 19 -3.73 13.58 -13.35
CA LEU A 19 -5.15 13.43 -13.03
C LEU A 19 -5.95 14.72 -13.30
N ASP A 20 -5.27 15.84 -13.56
CA ASP A 20 -5.91 17.12 -13.89
C ASP A 20 -6.59 17.03 -15.27
N GLY A 21 -7.86 17.47 -15.35
CA GLY A 21 -8.67 17.40 -16.57
C GLY A 21 -9.36 16.05 -16.86
N LEU A 22 -9.13 15.00 -16.06
CA LEU A 22 -9.86 13.72 -16.14
C LEU A 22 -11.08 13.65 -15.21
N ILE A 23 -11.31 14.72 -14.43
CA ILE A 23 -12.34 14.77 -13.39
C ILE A 23 -13.64 15.33 -13.99
N PRO A 24 -14.79 14.64 -13.83
CA PRO A 24 -16.10 15.22 -14.16
C PRO A 24 -16.32 16.56 -13.45
N SER A 25 -17.19 17.42 -13.98
CA SER A 25 -17.48 18.75 -13.42
C SER A 25 -17.99 18.73 -11.96
N GLN A 26 -18.42 17.56 -11.48
CA GLN A 26 -18.56 17.21 -10.07
C GLN A 26 -18.02 15.78 -9.87
N PRO A 27 -16.83 15.59 -9.26
CA PRO A 27 -16.38 14.24 -8.92
C PRO A 27 -17.34 13.61 -7.90
N PRO A 28 -17.70 12.32 -8.05
CA PRO A 28 -18.58 11.65 -7.10
C PRO A 28 -17.92 11.43 -5.72
N TRP A 29 -16.61 11.67 -5.64
CA TRP A 29 -15.82 11.54 -4.42
C TRP A 29 -15.23 12.89 -4.02
N ARG A 30 -15.32 13.20 -2.73
CA ARG A 30 -14.52 14.28 -2.14
C ARG A 30 -13.11 13.75 -1.89
N TRP A 31 -12.12 14.33 -2.57
CA TRP A 31 -10.72 13.97 -2.36
C TRP A 31 -10.15 14.69 -1.13
N GLN A 32 -9.55 13.92 -0.23
CA GLN A 32 -8.90 14.40 0.99
C GLN A 32 -7.46 13.85 1.05
N PRO A 33 -6.44 14.60 0.62
CA PRO A 33 -5.05 14.19 0.73
C PRO A 33 -4.61 14.05 2.20
N ILE A 34 -3.74 13.09 2.47
CA ILE A 34 -3.08 12.90 3.78
C ILE A 34 -1.64 13.40 3.66
N GLY A 35 -1.32 14.46 4.40
CA GLY A 35 -0.04 15.17 4.30
C GLY A 35 0.96 14.72 5.35
N TYR A 36 1.70 13.65 5.08
CA TYR A 36 2.67 13.05 6.01
C TYR A 36 4.11 13.09 5.44
N PRO A 37 5.16 12.83 6.24
CA PRO A 37 6.56 13.03 5.82
C PRO A 37 7.01 12.26 4.57
N ALA A 38 6.41 11.10 4.28
CA ALA A 38 6.85 10.19 3.22
C ALA A 38 8.36 9.86 3.27
N ALA A 39 8.93 9.77 4.47
CA ALA A 39 10.36 9.55 4.65
C ALA A 39 10.73 8.10 4.31
N VAL A 40 11.71 7.92 3.42
CA VAL A 40 12.18 6.59 3.00
C VAL A 40 12.98 5.85 4.08
N PHE A 41 13.56 6.58 5.05
CA PHE A 41 14.32 6.02 6.16
C PHE A 41 14.46 7.02 7.33
N PRO A 42 14.27 6.60 8.59
CA PRO A 42 13.52 5.40 8.99
C PRO A 42 12.05 5.55 8.54
N MET A 43 11.48 4.48 8.00
CA MET A 43 10.14 4.53 7.39
C MET A 43 9.01 4.48 8.43
N THR A 44 9.17 3.75 9.55
CA THR A 44 8.09 3.56 10.53
C THR A 44 7.54 4.87 11.10
N PRO A 45 8.34 5.88 11.51
CA PRO A 45 7.80 7.15 12.00
C PRO A 45 6.93 7.88 10.96
N SER A 46 7.28 7.75 9.67
CA SER A 46 6.51 8.31 8.56
C SER A 46 5.15 7.62 8.42
N VAL A 47 5.14 6.29 8.41
CA VAL A 47 3.92 5.46 8.32
C VAL A 47 2.99 5.71 9.52
N GLN A 48 3.53 5.77 10.73
CA GLN A 48 2.73 6.05 11.93
C GLN A 48 2.16 7.47 11.93
N ASN A 49 2.85 8.45 11.33
CA ASN A 49 2.30 9.78 11.13
C ASN A 49 1.11 9.75 10.14
N ALA A 50 1.26 9.04 9.01
CA ALA A 50 0.16 8.83 8.06
C ALA A 50 -1.05 8.17 8.72
N ARG A 51 -0.83 7.07 9.46
CA ARG A 51 -1.88 6.35 10.23
C ARG A 51 -2.67 7.31 11.13
N LYS A 52 -1.97 8.12 11.95
CA LYS A 52 -2.62 9.08 12.86
C LYS A 52 -3.43 10.15 12.11
N GLN A 53 -2.94 10.63 10.97
CA GLN A 53 -3.68 11.58 10.16
C GLN A 53 -4.92 10.98 9.52
N ILE A 54 -4.87 9.73 9.05
CA ILE A 54 -6.03 9.02 8.50
C ILE A 54 -7.08 8.81 9.60
N ILE A 55 -6.65 8.39 10.79
CA ILE A 55 -7.52 8.23 11.96
C ILE A 55 -8.23 9.55 12.28
N ALA A 56 -7.48 10.66 12.36
CA ALA A 56 -8.07 11.98 12.61
C ALA A 56 -9.01 12.42 11.48
N ALA A 57 -8.65 12.16 10.22
CA ALA A 57 -9.48 12.47 9.06
C ALA A 57 -10.82 11.72 9.08
N LEU A 58 -10.87 10.52 9.65
CA LEU A 58 -12.05 9.67 9.71
C LEU A 58 -12.82 9.77 11.04
N GLY A 59 -12.58 10.80 11.84
CA GLY A 59 -13.33 11.06 13.07
C GLY A 59 -12.82 10.33 14.31
N GLY A 60 -11.64 9.71 14.24
CA GLY A 60 -10.94 9.19 15.41
C GLY A 60 -10.30 10.28 16.28
N PRO A 61 -9.44 9.90 17.23
CA PRO A 61 -8.74 10.84 18.11
C PRO A 61 -8.04 11.95 17.33
N ALA A 62 -8.20 13.19 17.82
CA ALA A 62 -7.56 14.35 17.23
C ALA A 62 -6.03 14.17 17.19
N PHE A 63 -5.43 14.56 16.06
CA PHE A 63 -3.98 14.59 15.88
C PHE A 63 -3.54 16.04 15.66
N PRO A 64 -2.63 16.61 16.48
CA PRO A 64 -2.30 18.04 16.42
C PRO A 64 -1.87 18.56 15.05
N ASP A 65 -1.22 17.71 14.25
CA ASP A 65 -0.72 18.11 12.93
C ASP A 65 -1.78 17.94 11.81
N TYR A 66 -2.96 17.37 12.12
CA TYR A 66 -4.06 17.26 11.16
C TYR A 66 -4.91 18.54 11.18
N GLN A 67 -4.86 19.29 10.08
CA GLN A 67 -5.49 20.62 9.97
C GLN A 67 -6.66 20.67 8.99
N ALA A 68 -6.99 19.55 8.37
CA ALA A 68 -7.99 19.50 7.30
C ALA A 68 -9.36 19.04 7.84
N PRO A 69 -10.44 19.18 7.06
CA PRO A 69 -11.77 18.80 7.53
C PRO A 69 -11.86 17.33 7.93
N VAL A 70 -12.59 17.05 9.01
CA VAL A 70 -12.90 15.69 9.46
C VAL A 70 -14.10 15.17 8.67
N TYR A 71 -14.02 13.90 8.27
CA TYR A 71 -15.08 13.13 7.63
C TYR A 71 -15.47 11.99 8.57
N ASP A 72 -16.27 12.29 9.59
CA ASP A 72 -16.61 11.41 10.70
C ASP A 72 -17.72 10.39 10.38
N SER A 73 -18.36 10.51 9.22
CA SER A 73 -19.50 9.67 8.84
C SER A 73 -19.66 9.59 7.32
N GLY A 74 -20.30 8.50 6.87
CA GLY A 74 -20.63 8.29 5.45
C GLY A 74 -19.55 7.49 4.69
N PRO A 75 -19.86 7.11 3.44
CA PRO A 75 -19.04 6.19 2.66
C PRO A 75 -17.67 6.78 2.34
N PHE A 76 -16.61 6.00 2.52
CA PHE A 76 -15.26 6.37 2.14
C PHE A 76 -14.50 5.23 1.49
N SER A 77 -13.37 5.59 0.89
CA SER A 77 -12.37 4.66 0.39
C SER A 77 -10.99 5.19 0.72
N LEU A 78 -10.07 4.28 1.01
CA LEU A 78 -8.66 4.58 1.19
C LEU A 78 -7.92 4.32 -0.11
N ALA A 79 -6.85 5.08 -0.36
CA ALA A 79 -5.97 4.80 -1.48
C ALA A 79 -4.52 5.08 -1.10
N GLY A 80 -3.64 4.10 -1.36
CA GLY A 80 -2.24 4.13 -0.98
C GLY A 80 -1.32 3.73 -2.14
N TYR A 81 -0.10 4.24 -2.13
CA TYR A 81 0.96 3.84 -3.07
C TYR A 81 2.23 3.59 -2.27
N SER A 82 2.88 2.43 -2.43
CA SER A 82 4.13 2.08 -1.74
C SER A 82 4.01 2.26 -0.22
N GLN A 83 4.82 3.12 0.40
CA GLN A 83 4.68 3.49 1.83
C GLN A 83 3.26 3.96 2.21
N GLY A 84 2.53 4.60 1.28
CA GLY A 84 1.14 4.98 1.49
C GLY A 84 0.18 3.79 1.47
N ALA A 85 0.48 2.71 0.73
CA ALA A 85 -0.29 1.46 0.75
C ALA A 85 -0.11 0.76 2.10
N LEU A 86 1.14 0.67 2.57
CA LEU A 86 1.45 0.20 3.92
C LEU A 86 0.66 0.96 5.00
N ALA A 87 0.59 2.29 4.91
CA ALA A 87 -0.20 3.10 5.84
C ALA A 87 -1.71 2.79 5.77
N THR A 88 -2.28 2.61 4.57
CA THR A 88 -3.70 2.27 4.43
C THR A 88 -4.02 0.86 4.91
N ASP A 89 -3.12 -0.10 4.73
CA ASP A 89 -3.33 -1.48 5.20
C ASP A 89 -3.23 -1.60 6.70
N ILE A 90 -2.31 -0.87 7.32
CA ILE A 90 -2.23 -0.77 8.78
C ILE A 90 -3.51 -0.18 9.36
N VAL A 91 -4.06 0.89 8.74
CA VAL A 91 -5.34 1.46 9.15
C VAL A 91 -6.49 0.47 8.92
N TRP A 92 -6.50 -0.19 7.77
CA TRP A 92 -7.51 -1.18 7.44
C TRP A 92 -7.56 -2.29 8.48
N VAL A 93 -6.42 -2.96 8.74
CA VAL A 93 -6.40 -4.11 9.64
C VAL A 93 -6.54 -3.70 11.10
N ASN A 94 -5.76 -2.73 11.56
CA ASN A 94 -5.63 -2.48 13.00
C ASN A 94 -6.63 -1.46 13.53
N ASP A 95 -7.15 -0.57 12.67
CA ASP A 95 -8.02 0.51 13.13
C ASP A 95 -9.46 0.33 12.66
N ILE A 96 -9.70 -0.26 11.47
CA ILE A 96 -11.05 -0.42 10.91
C ILE A 96 -11.57 -1.86 11.11
N LEU A 97 -10.80 -2.87 10.72
CA LEU A 97 -11.25 -4.26 10.70
C LEU A 97 -11.24 -4.90 12.10
N ALA A 98 -10.19 -4.66 12.89
CA ALA A 98 -10.10 -5.15 14.27
C ALA A 98 -11.26 -4.64 15.12
N GLU A 99 -11.90 -5.53 15.90
CA GLU A 99 -13.08 -5.21 16.72
C GLU A 99 -12.80 -4.11 17.78
N ASP A 100 -11.57 -4.03 18.27
CA ASP A 100 -11.08 -3.02 19.20
C ASP A 100 -10.38 -1.85 18.50
N GLY A 101 -10.39 -1.82 17.17
CA GLY A 101 -9.82 -0.76 16.35
C GLY A 101 -10.51 0.58 16.60
N VAL A 102 -9.72 1.65 16.64
CA VAL A 102 -10.22 3.00 16.97
C VAL A 102 -11.23 3.56 15.94
N LEU A 103 -11.21 3.02 14.72
CA LEU A 103 -12.14 3.30 13.63
C LEU A 103 -13.07 2.11 13.33
N HIS A 104 -13.21 1.11 14.22
CA HIS A 104 -14.06 -0.05 13.93
C HIS A 104 -15.52 0.32 13.66
N HIS A 105 -15.99 1.38 14.32
CA HIS A 105 -17.31 1.98 14.06
C HIS A 105 -17.50 2.49 12.61
N ARG A 106 -16.41 2.68 11.85
CA ARG A 106 -16.40 3.07 10.44
C ARG A 106 -16.31 1.87 9.48
N LEU A 107 -16.23 0.63 9.96
CA LEU A 107 -16.20 -0.57 9.11
C LEU A 107 -17.40 -0.64 8.13
N PRO A 108 -18.65 -0.31 8.51
CA PRO A 108 -19.79 -0.28 7.57
C PRO A 108 -19.70 0.82 6.51
N ASP A 109 -18.80 1.78 6.68
CA ASP A 109 -18.61 2.93 5.79
C ASP A 109 -17.40 2.75 4.84
N CYS A 110 -16.59 1.70 5.03
CA CYS A 110 -15.39 1.46 4.22
C CYS A 110 -15.73 0.64 2.98
N TYR A 111 -15.67 1.26 1.80
CA TYR A 111 -16.03 0.59 0.54
C TYR A 111 -14.83 0.05 -0.24
N ALA A 112 -13.64 0.60 -0.02
CA ALA A 112 -12.43 0.12 -0.69
C ALA A 112 -11.16 0.57 0.03
N VAL A 113 -10.12 -0.24 -0.12
CA VAL A 113 -8.72 0.10 0.14
C VAL A 113 -7.96 -0.17 -1.15
N VAL A 114 -7.59 0.88 -1.88
CA VAL A 114 -7.00 0.80 -3.21
C VAL A 114 -5.50 1.06 -3.16
N ASN A 115 -4.71 0.01 -3.37
CA ASN A 115 -3.26 0.09 -3.17
C ASN A 115 -2.48 -0.14 -4.46
N PHE A 116 -1.30 0.46 -4.56
CA PHE A 116 -0.36 0.27 -5.65
C PHE A 116 1.03 -0.03 -5.08
N GLY A 117 1.70 -1.07 -5.58
CA GLY A 117 3.03 -1.46 -5.09
C GLY A 117 3.00 -1.70 -3.58
N ASP A 118 2.06 -2.55 -3.17
CA ASP A 118 1.59 -2.78 -1.82
C ASP A 118 2.57 -3.68 -1.04
N PRO A 119 3.30 -3.12 -0.05
CA PRO A 119 4.25 -3.88 0.75
C PRO A 119 3.62 -4.97 1.63
N MET A 120 2.32 -4.89 1.93
CA MET A 120 1.58 -5.87 2.72
C MET A 120 0.65 -6.75 1.85
N ARG A 121 0.86 -6.80 0.53
CA ARG A 121 -0.04 -7.56 -0.36
C ARG A 121 -0.14 -9.02 0.07
N THR A 122 -1.37 -9.54 0.17
CA THR A 122 -1.63 -10.97 0.35
C THR A 122 -0.95 -11.83 -0.73
N PRO A 123 -0.21 -12.88 -0.34
CA PRO A 123 0.39 -13.82 -1.27
C PRO A 123 -0.61 -14.41 -2.25
N GLY A 124 -0.26 -14.43 -3.54
CA GLY A 124 -1.11 -14.96 -4.61
C GLY A 124 -2.41 -14.19 -4.90
N ILE A 125 -2.74 -13.12 -4.17
CA ILE A 125 -3.97 -12.35 -4.37
C ILE A 125 -3.65 -10.90 -4.73
N SER A 126 -4.24 -10.42 -5.83
CA SER A 126 -4.19 -9.02 -6.23
C SER A 126 -5.51 -8.67 -6.92
N ASN A 127 -6.51 -8.30 -6.12
CA ASN A 127 -7.87 -8.03 -6.60
C ASN A 127 -7.91 -6.86 -7.59
N GLY A 128 -7.03 -5.85 -7.44
CA GLY A 128 -6.86 -4.76 -8.41
C GLY A 128 -6.41 -5.26 -9.78
N ASN A 129 -5.39 -6.13 -9.82
CA ASN A 129 -4.92 -6.75 -11.06
C ASN A 129 -6.02 -7.59 -11.73
N THR A 130 -6.74 -8.39 -10.93
CA THR A 130 -7.84 -9.23 -11.41
C THR A 130 -8.95 -8.38 -12.03
N TYR A 131 -9.34 -7.29 -11.36
CA TYR A 131 -10.35 -6.35 -11.86
C TYR A 131 -9.91 -5.70 -13.19
N GLN A 132 -8.64 -5.31 -13.30
CA GLN A 132 -8.09 -4.71 -14.51
C GLN A 132 -7.86 -5.72 -15.64
N GLY A 133 -7.72 -7.01 -15.33
CA GLY A 133 -7.38 -8.06 -16.29
C GLY A 133 -5.87 -8.14 -16.61
N ILE A 134 -5.01 -7.70 -15.67
CA ILE A 134 -3.54 -7.89 -15.78
C ILE A 134 -3.08 -9.06 -14.90
N PRO A 135 -1.91 -9.67 -15.18
CA PRO A 135 -1.43 -10.81 -14.41
C PRO A 135 -1.26 -10.47 -12.94
N VAL A 136 -1.80 -11.29 -12.04
CA VAL A 136 -1.41 -11.32 -10.63
C VAL A 136 0.06 -11.76 -10.55
N PRO A 137 0.91 -11.13 -9.72
CA PRO A 137 2.26 -11.63 -9.51
C PRO A 137 2.26 -13.12 -9.14
N GLY A 138 2.98 -13.91 -9.92
CA GLY A 138 2.96 -15.37 -9.85
C GLY A 138 3.96 -15.92 -8.84
N THR A 139 4.84 -16.81 -9.30
CA THR A 139 5.92 -17.36 -8.49
C THR A 139 7.25 -16.72 -8.83
N GLN A 140 8.09 -16.49 -7.83
CA GLN A 140 9.48 -16.09 -7.96
C GLN A 140 10.33 -17.00 -7.07
N ASP A 141 11.48 -17.44 -7.57
CA ASP A 141 12.36 -18.38 -6.86
C ASP A 141 11.68 -19.68 -6.38
N GLY A 142 10.65 -20.11 -7.11
CA GLY A 142 9.84 -21.29 -6.78
C GLY A 142 8.74 -21.04 -5.74
N GLU A 143 8.65 -19.83 -5.20
CA GLU A 143 7.72 -19.46 -4.13
C GLU A 143 6.61 -18.54 -4.62
N VAL A 144 5.42 -18.65 -4.04
CA VAL A 144 4.32 -17.70 -4.28
C VAL A 144 4.75 -16.32 -3.84
N THR A 145 4.50 -15.30 -4.66
CA THR A 145 4.84 -13.94 -4.26
C THR A 145 3.73 -13.26 -3.45
N GLY A 146 4.13 -12.44 -2.50
CA GLY A 146 3.33 -11.55 -1.65
C GLY A 146 3.93 -10.14 -1.60
N GLY A 147 3.64 -9.42 -0.52
CA GLY A 147 4.28 -8.17 -0.16
C GLY A 147 5.64 -8.42 0.48
N ILE A 148 6.52 -7.42 0.46
CA ILE A 148 7.85 -7.52 1.09
C ILE A 148 7.77 -7.52 2.62
N ALA A 149 6.63 -7.15 3.20
CA ALA A 149 6.43 -7.10 4.65
C ALA A 149 6.29 -8.52 5.25
N GLY A 150 6.19 -9.56 4.41
CA GLY A 150 6.37 -10.96 4.81
C GLY A 150 5.34 -11.36 5.86
N ALA A 151 5.78 -11.59 7.10
CA ALA A 151 4.88 -11.95 8.20
C ALA A 151 3.78 -10.91 8.49
N GLN A 152 3.94 -9.66 8.01
CA GLN A 152 2.94 -8.61 8.10
C GLN A 152 2.02 -8.52 6.88
N ASP A 153 2.23 -9.32 5.84
CA ASP A 153 1.31 -9.36 4.70
C ASP A 153 -0.13 -9.63 5.18
N LEU A 154 -1.09 -9.02 4.48
CA LEU A 154 -2.49 -9.26 4.72
C LEU A 154 -2.82 -10.76 4.54
N THR A 155 -3.78 -11.24 5.32
CA THR A 155 -4.37 -12.55 5.09
C THR A 155 -5.40 -12.50 3.97
N GLU A 156 -5.73 -13.67 3.42
CA GLU A 156 -6.83 -13.80 2.45
C GLU A 156 -8.15 -13.26 3.04
N GLU A 157 -8.45 -13.55 4.30
CA GLU A 157 -9.65 -13.06 4.99
C GLU A 157 -9.67 -11.53 5.09
N GLN A 158 -8.54 -10.91 5.46
CA GLN A 158 -8.43 -9.46 5.55
C GLN A 158 -8.56 -8.78 4.18
N THR A 159 -8.06 -9.42 3.12
CA THR A 159 -8.09 -8.89 1.75
C THR A 159 -9.46 -9.04 1.10
N ASN A 160 -10.08 -10.21 1.28
CA ASN A 160 -11.37 -10.55 0.69
C ASN A 160 -12.56 -10.25 1.60
N TYR A 161 -12.32 -9.57 2.73
CA TYR A 161 -13.40 -9.09 3.58
C TYR A 161 -14.43 -8.34 2.73
N PRO A 162 -15.72 -8.69 2.81
CA PRO A 162 -16.74 -8.08 1.95
C PRO A 162 -17.04 -6.67 2.43
N ASN A 163 -16.91 -5.70 1.52
CA ASN A 163 -17.42 -4.35 1.72
C ASN A 163 -18.97 -4.35 1.75
N PRO A 164 -19.63 -3.22 2.03
CA PRO A 164 -21.10 -3.15 2.08
C PRO A 164 -21.82 -3.50 0.77
N LEU A 165 -21.10 -3.59 -0.37
CA LEU A 165 -21.61 -4.04 -1.66
C LEU A 165 -21.33 -5.53 -1.93
N GLY A 166 -20.77 -6.26 -0.96
CA GLY A 166 -20.40 -7.67 -1.09
C GLY A 166 -19.17 -7.92 -1.98
N LYS A 167 -18.37 -6.90 -2.28
CA LYS A 167 -17.12 -7.02 -3.04
C LYS A 167 -15.92 -7.05 -2.08
N PRO A 168 -14.77 -7.62 -2.48
CA PRO A 168 -13.54 -7.50 -1.68
C PRO A 168 -13.19 -6.04 -1.35
N THR A 169 -12.85 -5.77 -0.09
CA THR A 169 -12.48 -4.43 0.35
C THR A 169 -11.11 -4.01 -0.19
N VAL A 170 -10.12 -4.90 -0.16
CA VAL A 170 -8.75 -4.55 -0.56
C VAL A 170 -8.53 -4.82 -2.05
N MET A 171 -8.17 -3.77 -2.77
CA MET A 171 -7.93 -3.70 -4.21
C MET A 171 -6.47 -3.34 -4.46
N SER A 172 -5.56 -4.27 -4.20
CA SER A 172 -4.13 -4.07 -4.45
C SER A 172 -3.79 -4.32 -5.92
N PHE A 173 -3.08 -3.37 -6.52
CA PHE A 173 -2.47 -3.42 -7.83
C PHE A 173 -0.96 -3.62 -7.68
N ASN A 174 -0.44 -4.73 -8.19
CA ASN A 174 0.98 -5.08 -8.03
C ASN A 174 1.54 -5.66 -9.32
N LEU A 175 2.51 -4.99 -9.92
CA LEU A 175 3.08 -5.47 -11.18
C LEU A 175 4.08 -6.59 -10.94
N PRO A 176 4.11 -7.65 -11.78
CA PRO A 176 5.19 -8.62 -11.76
C PRO A 176 6.56 -7.91 -11.84
N GLY A 177 7.46 -8.26 -10.92
CA GLY A 177 8.79 -7.63 -10.81
C GLY A 177 8.82 -6.33 -9.99
N ASP A 178 7.70 -5.86 -9.44
CA ASP A 178 7.74 -4.87 -8.36
C ASP A 178 8.16 -5.55 -7.05
N LEU A 179 9.41 -5.37 -6.65
CA LEU A 179 10.01 -6.04 -5.49
C LEU A 179 9.25 -5.81 -4.18
N TYR A 180 8.51 -4.71 -4.05
CA TYR A 180 7.76 -4.41 -2.82
C TYR A 180 6.43 -5.15 -2.76
N GLY A 181 5.79 -5.35 -3.91
CA GLY A 181 4.49 -6.02 -4.01
C GLY A 181 4.54 -7.41 -4.64
N SER A 182 5.74 -7.94 -4.91
CA SER A 182 5.96 -9.23 -5.58
C SER A 182 7.17 -9.96 -4.99
N ALA A 183 7.35 -9.90 -3.67
CA ALA A 183 8.43 -10.61 -2.99
C ALA A 183 8.12 -12.12 -2.83
N PRO A 184 9.08 -13.04 -2.98
CA PRO A 184 8.89 -14.50 -2.89
C PRO A 184 8.73 -14.98 -1.43
N VAL A 185 7.62 -14.62 -0.79
CA VAL A 185 7.37 -14.86 0.65
C VAL A 185 6.68 -16.20 0.95
N GLY A 186 6.22 -16.92 -0.07
CA GLY A 186 5.47 -18.16 0.09
C GLY A 186 3.98 -17.91 0.36
N PRO A 187 3.16 -18.97 0.46
CA PRO A 187 1.70 -18.84 0.54
C PRO A 187 1.18 -18.39 1.90
N HIS A 188 1.95 -18.57 2.98
CA HIS A 188 1.51 -18.34 4.38
C HIS A 188 2.59 -17.64 5.21
N PRO A 189 3.06 -16.44 4.82
CA PRO A 189 4.22 -15.80 5.41
C PRO A 189 4.02 -15.38 6.86
N GLN A 190 2.77 -15.21 7.31
CA GLN A 190 2.45 -14.92 8.71
C GLN A 190 2.89 -16.04 9.66
N THR A 191 2.98 -17.29 9.17
CA THR A 191 3.34 -18.46 9.98
C THR A 191 4.58 -19.19 9.49
N ASP A 192 4.82 -19.20 8.17
CA ASP A 192 5.91 -19.92 7.53
C ASP A 192 6.39 -19.18 6.27
N GLU A 193 7.01 -18.03 6.49
CA GLU A 193 7.62 -17.27 5.41
C GLU A 193 8.75 -18.05 4.72
N ALA A 194 8.73 -18.06 3.40
CA ALA A 194 9.72 -18.74 2.58
C ALA A 194 11.14 -18.17 2.80
N GLY A 195 12.14 -19.03 2.59
CA GLY A 195 13.55 -18.66 2.79
C GLY A 195 14.00 -17.41 2.03
N PRO A 196 13.69 -17.27 0.72
CA PRO A 196 13.98 -16.06 -0.05
C PRO A 196 13.28 -14.81 0.50
N GLY A 197 11.99 -14.91 0.84
CA GLY A 197 11.20 -13.81 1.44
C GLY A 197 11.84 -13.23 2.69
N LYS A 198 12.29 -14.10 3.61
CA LYS A 198 12.87 -13.69 4.90
C LYS A 198 14.06 -12.74 4.76
N ILE A 199 14.80 -12.81 3.65
CA ILE A 199 15.92 -11.90 3.36
C ILE A 199 15.37 -10.51 3.01
N GLY A 200 14.42 -10.44 2.08
CA GLY A 200 13.75 -9.20 1.68
C GLY A 200 13.03 -8.54 2.86
N THR A 201 12.32 -9.32 3.68
CA THR A 201 11.64 -8.83 4.88
C THR A 201 12.62 -8.32 5.92
N ALA A 202 13.78 -8.97 6.13
CA ALA A 202 14.80 -8.45 7.04
C ALA A 202 15.38 -7.09 6.59
N ILE A 203 15.53 -6.88 5.27
CA ILE A 203 15.95 -5.58 4.72
C ILE A 203 14.85 -4.54 4.89
N TYR A 204 13.60 -4.92 4.63
CA TYR A 204 12.43 -4.08 4.87
C TYR A 204 12.33 -3.65 6.34
N ASP A 205 12.43 -4.58 7.30
CA ASP A 205 12.39 -4.32 8.74
C ASP A 205 13.51 -3.35 9.18
N PHE A 206 14.70 -3.47 8.58
CA PHE A 206 15.79 -2.53 8.81
C PHE A 206 15.44 -1.12 8.30
N VAL A 207 14.87 -1.00 7.10
CA VAL A 207 14.47 0.30 6.52
C VAL A 207 13.33 0.94 7.31
N GLU A 208 12.39 0.13 7.78
CA GLU A 208 11.31 0.52 8.69
C GLU A 208 11.84 1.09 10.00
N SER A 209 12.62 0.30 10.72
CA SER A 209 13.08 0.61 12.08
C SER A 209 14.23 1.63 12.13
N GLY A 210 15.07 1.68 11.09
CA GLY A 210 16.35 2.38 11.11
C GLY A 210 17.34 1.86 12.16
N SER A 211 17.10 0.67 12.69
CA SER A 211 17.81 0.11 13.83
C SER A 211 19.02 -0.73 13.37
N ILE A 212 20.21 -0.33 13.81
CA ILE A 212 21.44 -1.13 13.63
C ILE A 212 21.32 -2.51 14.27
N VAL A 213 20.50 -2.67 15.31
CA VAL A 213 20.27 -3.97 15.96
C VAL A 213 19.53 -4.93 15.02
N ASP A 214 18.61 -4.44 14.20
CA ASP A 214 17.88 -5.26 13.23
C ASP A 214 18.76 -5.65 12.04
N PHE A 215 19.69 -4.77 11.62
CA PHE A 215 20.75 -5.13 10.67
C PHE A 215 21.66 -6.26 11.20
N LEU A 216 21.99 -6.24 12.50
CA LEU A 216 22.85 -7.26 13.12
C LEU A 216 22.17 -8.62 13.34
N LYS A 217 20.85 -8.71 13.17
CA LYS A 217 20.10 -9.99 13.20
C LYS A 217 20.24 -10.78 11.89
N ILE A 218 20.75 -10.16 10.82
CA ILE A 218 21.00 -10.81 9.54
C ILE A 218 22.23 -11.73 9.68
N PRO A 219 22.08 -13.07 9.56
CA PRO A 219 23.20 -14.00 9.74
C PRO A 219 24.33 -13.75 8.75
N VAL A 220 25.59 -13.78 9.20
CA VAL A 220 26.78 -13.63 8.32
C VAL A 220 26.88 -14.72 7.24
N SER A 221 26.21 -15.87 7.41
CA SER A 221 26.06 -16.88 6.35
C SER A 221 25.08 -16.47 5.26
N TRP A 222 24.07 -15.65 5.61
CA TRP A 222 23.22 -15.00 4.63
C TRP A 222 24.08 -14.02 3.84
N PHE A 223 25.05 -13.34 4.48
CA PHE A 223 26.10 -12.52 3.81
C PHE A 223 26.96 -13.29 2.78
N ARG A 224 26.90 -14.64 2.71
CA ARG A 224 27.56 -15.45 1.67
C ARG A 224 26.63 -15.94 0.55
N LEU A 225 25.32 -15.98 0.78
CA LEU A 225 24.29 -16.02 -0.27
C LEU A 225 24.13 -14.64 -0.93
N ILE A 226 24.39 -13.62 -0.14
CA ILE A 226 24.55 -12.20 -0.42
C ILE A 226 25.88 -11.99 -1.16
N SER A 227 25.82 -12.05 -2.48
CA SER A 227 26.18 -10.85 -3.22
C SER A 227 25.33 -9.70 -2.67
N ALA A 228 25.79 -8.99 -1.63
CA ALA A 228 25.17 -7.78 -1.04
C ALA A 228 25.00 -6.62 -2.04
N PHE A 229 25.33 -6.90 -3.29
CA PHE A 229 25.36 -6.07 -4.47
C PHE A 229 24.33 -6.56 -5.49
N GLU A 230 23.29 -7.31 -5.11
CA GLU A 230 22.13 -7.59 -5.97
C GLU A 230 20.83 -7.05 -5.37
N GLU A 231 20.61 -7.07 -4.05
CA GLU A 231 19.43 -6.39 -3.46
C GLU A 231 19.72 -4.95 -3.02
N GLY A 232 20.92 -4.66 -2.53
CA GLY A 232 21.42 -3.29 -2.45
C GLY A 232 21.63 -2.67 -3.84
N TRP A 233 21.98 -3.49 -4.84
CA TRP A 233 22.00 -3.09 -6.23
C TRP A 233 20.63 -3.14 -6.89
N ASN A 234 19.62 -3.83 -6.35
CA ASN A 234 18.23 -3.73 -6.82
C ASN A 234 17.49 -2.55 -6.19
N ALA A 235 17.84 -2.16 -4.97
CA ALA A 235 17.44 -0.87 -4.40
C ALA A 235 18.17 0.28 -5.12
N ALA A 236 19.48 0.16 -5.37
CA ALA A 236 20.22 1.14 -6.16
C ALA A 236 19.92 1.08 -7.67
N SER A 237 19.46 -0.06 -8.23
CA SER A 237 18.94 -0.19 -9.59
C SER A 237 17.47 0.13 -9.68
N PHE A 238 16.72 0.14 -8.59
CA PHE A 238 15.41 0.77 -8.51
C PHE A 238 15.55 2.30 -8.60
N PHE A 239 16.53 2.88 -7.90
CA PHE A 239 16.92 4.28 -8.11
C PHE A 239 17.61 4.52 -9.46
N ALA A 240 18.37 3.56 -10.03
CA ALA A 240 19.08 3.73 -11.31
C ALA A 240 18.26 3.37 -12.57
N ALA A 241 17.31 2.44 -12.50
CA ALA A 241 16.30 2.18 -13.53
C ALA A 241 15.28 3.32 -13.58
N GLY A 242 15.19 4.09 -12.48
CA GLY A 242 14.37 5.28 -12.38
C GLY A 242 12.92 4.96 -12.68
N THR A 243 12.26 5.84 -13.42
CA THR A 243 10.84 5.70 -13.74
C THR A 243 10.49 4.46 -14.55
N ASN A 244 11.45 3.67 -15.06
CA ASN A 244 11.18 2.46 -15.84
C ASN A 244 10.99 1.18 -15.01
N ALA A 245 11.33 1.19 -13.70
CA ALA A 245 11.09 0.01 -12.86
C ALA A 245 9.57 -0.24 -12.71
N ALA A 246 9.16 -1.51 -12.58
CA ALA A 246 7.75 -1.91 -12.49
C ALA A 246 6.99 -1.09 -11.43
N HIS A 247 7.62 -0.83 -10.28
CA HIS A 247 7.04 -0.01 -9.22
C HIS A 247 6.55 1.36 -9.71
N TRP A 248 7.18 2.00 -10.69
CA TRP A 248 6.78 3.33 -11.20
C TRP A 248 5.78 3.27 -12.37
N GLN A 249 5.41 2.07 -12.82
CA GLN A 249 4.71 1.87 -14.10
C GLN A 249 3.19 1.66 -13.96
N TYR A 250 2.62 1.74 -12.76
CA TYR A 250 1.18 1.53 -12.52
C TYR A 250 0.27 2.39 -13.41
N ALA A 251 0.60 3.66 -13.62
CA ALA A 251 -0.16 4.51 -14.53
C ALA A 251 -0.05 4.06 -15.99
N ASN A 252 1.17 3.73 -16.44
CA ASN A 252 1.44 3.30 -17.81
C ASN A 252 0.82 1.93 -18.13
N GLN A 253 0.65 1.08 -17.12
CA GLN A 253 -0.04 -0.20 -17.26
C GLN A 253 -1.57 -0.07 -17.17
N GLY A 254 -2.11 1.11 -16.92
CA GLY A 254 -3.56 1.34 -16.81
C GLY A 254 -4.16 1.05 -15.42
N CYS A 255 -3.34 0.74 -14.40
CA CYS A 255 -3.82 0.41 -13.06
C CYS A 255 -4.54 1.60 -12.41
N VAL A 256 -4.02 2.82 -12.60
CA VAL A 256 -4.64 4.04 -12.07
C VAL A 256 -6.01 4.29 -12.70
N ALA A 257 -6.16 4.05 -14.00
CA ALA A 257 -7.44 4.17 -14.68
C ALA A 257 -8.44 3.11 -14.19
N ALA A 258 -8.00 1.87 -14.02
CA ALA A 258 -8.82 0.79 -13.49
C ALA A 258 -9.30 1.07 -12.05
N ALA A 259 -8.41 1.58 -11.19
CA ALA A 259 -8.77 2.03 -9.85
C ALA A 259 -9.83 3.15 -9.87
N ALA A 260 -9.66 4.14 -10.75
CA ALA A 260 -10.65 5.21 -10.90
C ALA A 260 -12.02 4.67 -11.38
N SER A 261 -12.02 3.74 -12.34
CA SER A 261 -13.24 3.04 -12.77
C SER A 261 -13.89 2.26 -11.64
N TYR A 262 -13.11 1.55 -10.82
CA TYR A 262 -13.64 0.80 -9.67
C TYR A 262 -14.31 1.73 -8.64
N LEU A 263 -13.68 2.87 -8.32
CA LEU A 263 -14.26 3.86 -7.42
C LEU A 263 -15.51 4.53 -8.02
N LEU A 264 -15.54 4.73 -9.34
CA LEU A 264 -16.74 5.21 -10.04
C LEU A 264 -17.89 4.19 -9.96
N ASP A 265 -17.60 2.90 -10.13
CA ASP A 265 -18.60 1.84 -9.99
C ASP A 265 -19.18 1.78 -8.57
N ILE A 266 -18.36 1.99 -7.54
CA ILE A 266 -18.83 2.12 -6.15
C ILE A 266 -19.75 3.33 -6.02
N ALA A 267 -19.33 4.50 -6.51
CA ALA A 267 -20.16 5.72 -6.44
C ALA A 267 -21.50 5.59 -7.18
N ASN A 268 -21.50 4.93 -8.34
CA ASN A 268 -22.70 4.61 -9.10
C ASN A 268 -23.63 3.70 -8.29
N ALA A 269 -23.08 2.66 -7.65
CA ALA A 269 -23.86 1.74 -6.81
C ALA A 269 -24.47 2.43 -5.57
N LEU A 270 -23.81 3.48 -5.07
CA LEU A 270 -24.32 4.32 -3.98
C LEU A 270 -25.36 5.36 -4.42
N GLY A 271 -25.58 5.52 -5.73
CA GLY A 271 -26.49 6.54 -6.27
C GLY A 271 -25.95 7.98 -6.11
N VAL A 272 -24.64 8.14 -5.95
CA VAL A 272 -23.99 9.45 -5.73
C VAL A 272 -23.54 10.10 -7.04
N ALA A 273 -23.49 9.32 -8.13
CA ALA A 273 -23.16 9.81 -9.47
C ALA A 273 -24.44 10.16 -10.26
N ALA A 274 -24.95 11.38 -10.08
CA ALA A 274 -25.94 12.01 -10.96
C ALA A 274 -25.74 13.53 -11.00
#